data_AF-A0A540W755-F1
#
_entry.id   AF-A0A540W755-F1
#
_cell.length_a   1.000
_cell.length_b   1.000
_cell.length_c   1.000
_cell.angle_alpha   90.00
_cell.angle_beta   90.00
_cell.angle_gamma   90.00
#
_symmetry.space_group_name_H-M   'P 1'
#
loop_
_entity.id
_entity.type
_entity.pdbx_description
1 polymer ?
#
loop_
_entity_poly.entity_id
_entity_poly.type
_entity_poly.pdbx_seq_one_letter_code
_entity_poly.pdbx_strand_id
1 'polypeptide(L)'
;MANLKQAITKCHTFTITQGGQSYTATITPKPLPGVGDEALEAVITSPSFTGGSTLVAARVGNIVATTYDNDQNNTGTAGVALTKALVKNVPATH
;
A
#
# COMPACT_ATOMS: atom_id res chain seq x y z
N MET A 1 12.46 -4.29 1.07
CA MET A 1 11.54 -3.14 1.26
C MET A 1 12.16 -1.79 0.89
N ALA A 2 13.47 -1.57 1.04
CA ALA A 2 14.13 -0.33 0.62
C ALA A 2 13.82 0.09 -0.83
N ASN A 3 13.89 -0.87 -1.78
CA ASN A 3 13.56 -0.58 -3.19
C ASN A 3 12.10 -0.15 -3.39
N LEU A 4 11.15 -0.74 -2.65
CA LEU A 4 9.74 -0.32 -2.70
C LEU A 4 9.55 1.09 -2.15
N LYS A 5 10.18 1.42 -1.02
CA LYS A 5 10.18 2.79 -0.49
C LYS A 5 10.76 3.77 -1.49
N GLN A 6 11.89 3.44 -2.10
CA GLN A 6 12.51 4.29 -3.12
C GLN A 6 11.61 4.49 -4.34
N ALA A 7 10.95 3.43 -4.82
CA ALA A 7 10.02 3.51 -5.92
C ALA A 7 8.82 4.43 -5.58
N ILE A 8 8.22 4.26 -4.39
CA ILE A 8 7.12 5.11 -3.93
C ILE A 8 7.57 6.57 -3.80
N THR A 9 8.77 6.84 -3.28
CA THR A 9 9.30 8.21 -3.21
C THR A 9 9.52 8.82 -4.59
N LYS A 10 10.08 8.06 -5.54
CA LYS A 10 10.31 8.55 -6.92
C LYS A 10 9.00 8.76 -7.67
N CYS A 11 8.02 7.88 -7.48
CA CYS A 11 6.72 7.88 -8.15
C CYS A 11 5.60 8.41 -7.24
N HIS A 12 5.92 9.27 -6.28
CA HIS A 12 4.97 9.76 -5.28
C HIS A 12 3.80 10.54 -5.90
N THR A 13 3.97 11.04 -7.12
CA THR A 13 2.93 11.57 -7.98
C THR A 13 3.09 10.97 -9.37
N PHE A 14 1.99 10.55 -9.97
CA PHE A 14 1.98 9.96 -11.30
C PHE A 14 0.65 10.26 -12.00
N THR A 15 0.65 10.16 -13.33
CA THR A 15 -0.56 10.38 -14.13
C THR A 15 -1.26 9.05 -14.37
N ILE A 16 -2.57 9.03 -14.19
CA ILE A 16 -3.45 7.93 -14.58
C ILE A 16 -4.45 8.42 -15.62
N THR A 17 -4.84 7.55 -16.54
CA THR A 17 -5.87 7.86 -17.55
C THR A 17 -7.11 7.04 -17.27
N GLN A 18 -8.24 7.71 -17.05
CA GLN A 18 -9.55 7.09 -16.86
C GLN A 18 -10.60 7.80 -17.73
N GLY A 19 -11.40 7.03 -18.46
CA GLY A 19 -12.44 7.59 -19.34
C GLY A 19 -11.91 8.56 -20.39
N GLY A 20 -10.66 8.39 -20.84
CA GLY A 20 -10.00 9.30 -21.78
C GLY A 20 -9.51 10.63 -21.18
N GLN A 21 -9.66 10.82 -19.87
CA GLN A 21 -9.15 11.98 -19.13
C GLN A 21 -7.94 11.58 -18.29
N SER A 22 -6.98 12.50 -18.17
CA SER A 22 -5.79 12.32 -17.34
C SER A 22 -5.99 12.95 -15.96
N TYR A 23 -5.67 12.20 -14.92
CA TYR A 23 -5.74 12.64 -13.54
C TYR A 23 -4.38 12.44 -12.87
N THR A 24 -4.01 13.36 -12.01
CA THR A 24 -2.88 13.15 -11.09
C THR A 24 -3.31 12.22 -9.97
N ALA A 25 -2.51 11.20 -9.71
CA ALA A 25 -2.57 10.37 -8.53
C ALA A 25 -1.40 10.72 -7.60
N THR A 26 -1.64 10.69 -6.30
CA THR A 26 -0.66 11.00 -5.26
C THR A 26 -0.56 9.81 -4.31
N ILE A 27 0.66 9.39 -3.99
CA ILE A 27 0.95 8.32 -3.04
C ILE A 27 1.46 8.94 -1.73
N THR A 28 0.81 8.61 -0.63
CA THR A 28 1.22 9.00 0.73
C THR A 28 1.66 7.77 1.50
N PRO A 29 2.97 7.50 1.61
CA PRO A 29 3.49 6.38 2.38
C PRO A 29 3.45 6.66 3.89
N LYS A 30 3.18 5.61 4.67
CA LYS A 30 3.22 5.62 6.14
C LYS A 30 3.84 4.32 6.64
N PRO A 31 4.84 4.37 7.54
CA PRO A 31 5.39 3.16 8.13
C PRO A 31 4.35 2.46 9.02
N LEU A 32 4.37 1.12 9.04
CA LEU A 32 3.51 0.30 9.91
C LEU A 32 4.37 -0.49 10.91
N PRO A 33 4.78 0.10 12.03
CA PRO A 33 5.55 -0.62 13.04
C PRO A 33 4.76 -1.78 13.64
N GLY A 34 5.44 -2.87 13.97
CA GLY A 34 4.84 -4.06 14.57
C GLY A 34 4.09 -4.97 13.58
N VAL A 35 4.27 -4.78 12.27
CA VAL A 35 3.74 -5.68 11.23
C VAL A 35 4.90 -6.30 10.46
N GLY A 36 5.19 -7.58 10.74
CA GLY A 36 6.35 -8.27 10.17
C GLY A 36 7.68 -7.64 10.61
N ASP A 37 8.73 -7.91 9.83
CA ASP A 37 10.05 -7.29 10.02
C ASP A 37 10.05 -5.82 9.58
N GLU A 38 9.32 -5.53 8.50
CA GLU A 38 9.21 -4.20 7.94
C GLU A 38 7.92 -4.08 7.12
N ALA A 39 7.15 -3.03 7.37
CA ALA A 39 5.91 -2.78 6.63
C ALA A 39 5.67 -1.30 6.35
N LEU A 40 4.92 -1.03 5.28
CA LEU A 40 4.43 0.29 4.92
C LEU A 40 3.00 0.18 4.37
N GLU A 41 2.24 1.22 4.67
CA GLU A 41 0.98 1.58 4.04
C GLU A 41 1.27 2.67 3.01
N ALA A 42 0.56 2.68 1.90
CA ALA A 42 0.64 3.69 0.86
C ALA A 42 -0.78 4.00 0.38
N VAL A 43 -1.30 5.15 0.80
CA VAL A 43 -2.62 5.64 0.36
C VAL A 43 -2.45 6.39 -0.94
N ILE A 44 -3.24 6.01 -1.94
CA ILE A 44 -3.23 6.56 -3.29
C ILE A 44 -4.52 7.33 -3.49
N THR A 45 -4.40 8.63 -3.72
CA THR A 45 -5.56 9.51 -3.95
C THR A 45 -5.50 10.08 -5.36
N SER A 46 -6.66 10.23 -5.99
CA SER A 46 -6.82 10.91 -7.27
C SER A 46 -8.23 11.47 -7.36
N PRO A 47 -8.47 12.59 -8.07
CA PRO A 47 -9.84 13.04 -8.34
C PRO A 47 -10.72 11.99 -9.03
N SER A 48 -10.12 11.03 -9.71
CA SER A 48 -10.84 9.91 -10.35
C SER A 48 -11.08 8.70 -9.44
N PHE A 49 -10.54 8.70 -8.23
CA PHE A 49 -10.69 7.60 -7.26
C PHE A 49 -11.62 8.04 -6.14
N THR A 50 -12.88 7.63 -6.20
CA THR A 50 -13.80 7.79 -5.07
C THR A 50 -13.27 7.03 -3.87
N GLY A 51 -12.78 7.74 -2.86
CA GLY A 51 -12.21 7.18 -1.63
C GLY A 51 -10.74 6.75 -1.69
N GLY A 52 -10.11 6.84 -2.85
CA GLY A 52 -8.71 6.45 -3.00
C GLY A 52 -8.49 4.93 -2.97
N SER A 53 -7.24 4.52 -2.90
CA SER A 53 -6.85 3.12 -2.81
C SER A 53 -5.67 2.96 -1.87
N THR A 54 -5.61 1.87 -1.12
CA THR A 54 -4.54 1.62 -0.18
C THR A 54 -3.74 0.41 -0.63
N LEU A 55 -2.43 0.58 -0.71
CA LEU A 55 -1.48 -0.51 -0.82
C LEU A 55 -0.83 -0.71 0.54
N VAL A 56 -0.79 -1.94 1.03
CA VAL A 56 -0.01 -2.31 2.22
C VAL A 56 0.96 -3.39 1.83
N ALA A 57 2.23 -3.22 2.19
CA ALA A 57 3.27 -4.22 1.97
C ALA A 57 4.00 -4.49 3.28
N ALA A 58 4.15 -5.76 3.62
CA ALA A 58 4.86 -6.21 4.81
C ALA A 58 5.79 -7.38 4.47
N ARG A 59 7.00 -7.36 5.03
CA ARG A 59 8.00 -8.42 4.87
C ARG A 59 8.10 -9.26 6.14
N VAL A 60 8.18 -10.58 5.99
CA VAL A 60 8.52 -11.54 7.04
C VAL A 60 9.57 -12.48 6.47
N GLY A 61 10.81 -12.41 6.96
CA GLY A 61 11.93 -13.12 6.36
C GLY A 61 12.07 -12.77 4.88
N ASN A 62 11.95 -13.80 4.03
CA ASN A 62 12.04 -13.68 2.57
C ASN A 62 10.69 -13.51 1.87
N ILE A 63 9.58 -13.53 2.61
CA ILE A 63 8.23 -13.38 2.06
C ILE A 63 7.80 -11.93 2.17
N VAL A 64 7.19 -11.40 1.09
CA VAL A 64 6.53 -10.10 1.08
C VAL A 64 5.04 -10.34 0.84
N ALA A 65 4.22 -10.03 1.84
CA ALA A 65 2.78 -9.98 1.70
C ALA A 65 2.38 -8.57 1.24
N THR A 66 1.52 -8.49 0.23
CA THR A 66 1.01 -7.20 -0.26
C THR A 66 -0.50 -7.30 -0.44
N THR A 67 -1.22 -6.30 0.07
CA THR A 67 -2.64 -6.13 -0.17
C THR A 67 -2.87 -4.80 -0.88
N TYR A 68 -3.85 -4.79 -1.78
CA TYR A 68 -4.31 -3.59 -2.46
C TYR A 68 -5.82 -3.56 -2.42
N ASP A 69 -6.38 -2.49 -1.85
CA ASP A 69 -7.82 -2.32 -1.68
C ASP A 69 -8.25 -0.93 -2.14
N ASN A 70 -9.45 -0.85 -2.73
CA ASN A 70 -10.14 0.41 -2.97
C ASN A 70 -11.06 0.65 -1.77
N ASP A 71 -10.69 1.63 -0.96
CA ASP A 71 -11.50 2.04 0.18
C ASP A 71 -12.31 3.27 -0.21
N GLN A 72 -13.55 3.09 -0.64
CA GLN A 72 -14.42 4.19 -1.05
C GLN A 72 -14.70 5.22 0.07
N ASN A 73 -14.27 4.96 1.31
CA ASN A 73 -14.42 5.82 2.47
C ASN A 73 -13.10 6.46 2.97
N ASN A 74 -11.98 6.32 2.25
CA ASN A 74 -10.65 6.86 2.63
C ASN A 74 -10.16 6.46 4.05
N THR A 75 -10.59 5.33 4.61
CA THR A 75 -10.14 4.90 5.95
C THR A 75 -8.75 4.27 5.92
N GLY A 76 -8.37 3.61 4.82
CA GLY A 76 -7.12 2.87 4.64
C GLY A 76 -6.95 1.66 5.57
N THR A 77 -7.96 1.34 6.37
CA THR A 77 -7.83 0.38 7.47
C THR A 77 -7.99 -1.08 7.05
N ALA A 78 -8.74 -1.35 5.99
CA ALA A 78 -9.05 -2.72 5.56
C ALA A 78 -7.81 -3.46 5.05
N GLY A 79 -7.03 -2.85 4.15
CA GLY A 79 -5.76 -3.40 3.69
C GLY A 79 -4.76 -3.66 4.83
N VAL A 80 -4.70 -2.76 5.82
CA VAL A 80 -3.83 -2.94 7.00
C VAL A 80 -4.25 -4.16 7.81
N ALA A 81 -5.55 -4.33 8.08
CA ALA A 81 -6.07 -5.47 8.83
C ALA A 81 -5.80 -6.79 8.09
N LEU A 82 -6.04 -6.84 6.78
CA LEU A 82 -5.78 -8.02 5.97
C LEU A 82 -4.29 -8.36 5.92
N THR A 83 -3.41 -7.38 5.69
CA THR A 83 -1.96 -7.62 5.70
C THR A 83 -1.48 -8.14 7.05
N LYS A 84 -1.98 -7.57 8.17
CA LYS A 84 -1.68 -8.09 9.51
C LYS A 84 -2.11 -9.54 9.67
N ALA A 85 -3.29 -9.91 9.17
CA ALA A 85 -3.77 -11.29 9.22
C ALA A 85 -2.90 -12.23 8.37
N LEU A 86 -2.50 -11.81 7.17
CA LEU A 86 -1.60 -12.59 6.29
C LEU A 86 -0.25 -12.82 6.97
N VAL A 87 0.38 -11.75 7.45
CA VAL A 87 1.69 -11.78 8.12
C VAL A 87 1.71 -12.69 9.35
N LYS A 88 0.64 -12.69 10.15
CA LYS A 88 0.51 -13.60 11.31
C LYS A 88 0.50 -15.08 10.93
N ASN A 89 0.07 -15.41 9.72
CA ASN A 89 -0.01 -16.78 9.21
C ASN A 89 1.21 -17.14 8.35
N VAL A 90 2.16 -16.23 8.13
CA VAL A 90 3.42 -16.58 7.47
C VAL A 90 4.22 -17.42 8.46
N PRO A 91 4.51 -18.70 8.15
CA PRO A 91 5.32 -19.53 9.03
C PRO A 91 6.69 -18.88 9.22
N ALA A 92 7.22 -18.91 10.45
CA ALA A 92 8.55 -18.42 10.73
C ALA A 92 9.54 -19.19 9.85
N THR A 93 10.09 -18.52 8.84
CA THR A 93 11.19 -19.08 8.07
C THR A 93 12.43 -19.06 8.97
N HIS A 94 12.80 -20.24 9.47
CA HIS A 94 14.04 -20.50 10.20
C HIS A 94 15.28 -20.16 9.37
#